data_AF-A0A9P5SVB2-F1
#
_entry.id   AF-A0A9P5SVB2-F1
#
_cell.length_a   1.000
_cell.length_b   1.000
_cell.length_c   1.000
_cell.angle_alpha   90.00
_cell.angle_beta   90.00
_cell.angle_gamma   90.00
#
_symmetry.space_group_name_H-M   'P 1'
#
loop_
_entity.id
_entity.type
_entity.pdbx_description
1 polymer ?
#
loop_
_entity_poly.entity_id
_entity_poly.type
_entity_poly.pdbx_seq_one_letter_code
_entity_poly.pdbx_strand_id
1 'polypeptide(L)'
;MFLGEMYNNKSVWETQTDVQERILLIIMKLASLAGNDVQAVAAENILRDLESKAGSQERARIQACRQKDHTVYPWRIASSVASPSLIDRAQDRPDVEGHLRQLRKQRLTEQGNVVYIPPQAKAGLQASDESRFQLMEKVKEFLNSEQKVFLLLGEPGAGKSTFSRALDRDLWDTYRKDSEIPLHINLPAIDKPEHDMIAKHLRRLEFTEPQIRELKMHRKFILICDGYDESQQTHNLYATNLLNEPGEWKAKMIISCRT
;
A
#
# COMPACT_ATOMS: atom_id res chain seq x y z
N MET A 1 23.50 23.19 -3.24
CA MET A 1 23.19 24.30 -4.17
C MET A 1 21.69 24.63 -4.18
N PHE A 2 20.80 23.62 -4.25
CA PHE A 2 19.32 23.80 -4.27
C PHE A 2 18.69 24.72 -3.21
N LEU A 3 19.02 24.56 -1.90
CA LEU A 3 18.37 25.36 -0.85
C LEU A 3 18.70 26.87 -0.91
N GLY A 4 19.92 27.23 -1.34
CA GLY A 4 20.32 28.62 -1.53
C GLY A 4 19.64 29.27 -2.74
N GLU A 5 19.50 28.50 -3.83
CA GLU A 5 18.75 28.92 -5.02
C GLU A 5 17.26 29.09 -4.70
N MET A 6 16.69 28.18 -3.90
CA MET A 6 15.31 28.24 -3.43
C MET A 6 15.06 29.51 -2.59
N TYR A 7 15.98 29.87 -1.70
CA TYR A 7 15.85 31.11 -0.92
C TYR A 7 15.94 32.37 -1.79
N ASN A 8 16.84 32.37 -2.79
CA ASN A 8 17.07 33.53 -3.65
C ASN A 8 16.00 33.72 -4.74
N ASN A 9 15.35 32.64 -5.19
CA ASN A 9 14.28 32.72 -6.18
C ASN A 9 12.93 33.09 -5.51
N LYS A 10 12.85 34.34 -5.05
CA LYS A 10 11.70 34.88 -4.29
C LYS A 10 10.40 34.94 -5.08
N SER A 11 10.45 34.85 -6.42
CA SER A 11 9.30 35.06 -7.32
C SER A 11 8.08 34.16 -7.04
N VAL A 12 8.26 33.03 -6.35
CA VAL A 12 7.21 32.03 -6.09
C VAL A 12 6.65 32.08 -4.66
N TRP A 13 7.38 32.64 -3.69
CA TRP A 13 7.03 32.59 -2.24
C TRP A 13 7.47 33.84 -1.45
N GLU A 14 7.58 34.99 -2.11
CA GLU A 14 8.01 36.25 -1.50
C GLU A 14 7.17 36.66 -0.27
N THR A 15 5.88 36.30 -0.28
CA THR A 15 4.91 36.59 0.80
C THR A 15 4.87 35.55 1.92
N GLN A 16 5.52 34.39 1.76
CA GLN A 16 5.48 33.27 2.71
C GLN A 16 6.68 33.31 3.65
N THR A 17 6.60 34.16 4.68
CA THR A 17 7.67 34.36 5.67
C THR A 17 7.98 33.09 6.45
N ASP A 18 7.00 32.22 6.66
CA ASP A 18 7.14 30.93 7.35
C ASP A 18 8.01 29.94 6.56
N VAL A 19 7.86 29.91 5.23
CA VAL A 19 8.68 29.07 4.34
C VAL A 19 10.12 29.58 4.30
N GLN A 20 10.31 30.90 4.21
CA GLN A 20 11.63 31.53 4.23
C GLN A 20 12.38 31.25 5.55
N GLU A 21 11.70 31.38 6.69
CA GLU A 21 12.27 31.03 7.99
C GLU A 21 12.64 29.55 8.08
N ARG A 22 11.81 28.64 7.56
CA ARG A 22 12.09 27.19 7.57
C ARG A 22 13.32 26.85 6.74
N ILE A 23 13.48 27.43 5.55
CA ILE A 23 14.66 27.21 4.70
C ILE A 23 15.92 27.67 5.44
N LEU A 24 15.89 28.87 6.05
CA LEU A 24 17.01 29.39 6.84
C LEU A 24 17.36 28.47 8.02
N LEU A 25 16.36 27.97 8.75
CA LEU A 25 16.56 27.06 9.88
C LEU A 25 17.22 25.74 9.44
N ILE A 26 16.85 25.20 8.28
CA ILE A 26 17.48 23.99 7.73
C ILE A 26 18.95 24.25 7.39
N ILE A 27 19.24 25.36 6.70
CA ILE A 27 20.61 25.72 6.32
C ILE A 27 21.48 25.96 7.57
N MET A 28 20.96 26.63 8.59
CA MET A 28 21.66 26.85 9.86
C MET A 28 21.95 25.53 10.59
N LYS A 29 21.01 24.58 10.58
CA LYS A 29 21.24 23.28 11.19
C LYS A 29 22.33 22.49 10.47
N LEU A 30 22.33 22.51 9.13
CA LEU A 30 23.37 21.88 8.33
C LEU A 30 24.74 22.50 8.60
N ALA A 31 24.83 23.83 8.74
CA ALA A 31 26.06 24.52 9.12
C ALA A 31 26.52 24.17 10.54
N SER A 32 25.60 23.83 11.46
CA SER A 32 25.94 23.44 12.84
C SER A 32 26.37 21.98 13.02
N LEU A 33 26.38 21.17 11.95
CA LEU A 33 26.85 19.78 12.02
C LEU A 33 28.38 19.76 12.23
N ALA A 34 28.85 18.98 13.21
CA ALA A 34 30.27 18.93 13.56
C ALA A 34 31.10 18.04 12.62
N GLY A 35 32.30 18.49 12.27
CA GLY A 35 33.31 17.75 11.49
C GLY A 35 33.55 18.33 10.10
N ASN A 36 34.55 17.82 9.36
CA ASN A 36 34.86 18.16 7.96
C ASN A 36 33.75 17.70 6.98
N ASP A 37 32.49 17.83 7.36
CA ASP A 37 31.35 17.47 6.56
C ASP A 37 31.22 18.48 5.41
N VAL A 38 31.29 17.95 4.18
CA VAL A 38 31.14 18.72 2.95
C VAL A 38 29.83 19.51 2.94
N GLN A 39 28.78 18.99 3.59
CA GLN A 39 27.49 19.66 3.73
C GLN A 39 27.52 20.83 4.70
N ALA A 40 28.26 20.73 5.81
CA ALA A 40 28.42 21.83 6.77
C ALA A 40 29.15 23.01 6.12
N VAL A 41 30.27 22.72 5.43
CA VAL A 41 31.03 23.74 4.69
C VAL A 41 30.20 24.37 3.57
N ALA A 42 29.45 23.56 2.83
CA ALA A 42 28.55 24.06 1.79
C ALA A 42 27.43 24.95 2.37
N ALA A 43 26.86 24.58 3.52
CA ALA A 43 25.82 25.35 4.19
C ALA A 43 26.35 26.68 4.75
N GLU A 44 27.56 26.71 5.32
CA GLU A 44 28.23 27.94 5.75
C GLU A 44 28.48 28.90 4.59
N ASN A 45 28.93 28.38 3.45
CA ASN A 45 29.14 29.19 2.25
C ASN A 45 27.83 29.78 1.73
N ILE A 46 26.73 29.02 1.79
CA ILE A 46 25.39 29.51 1.44
C ILE A 46 24.95 30.62 2.40
N LEU A 47 25.11 30.44 3.72
CA LEU A 47 24.75 31.48 4.70
C LEU A 47 25.54 32.78 4.46
N ARG A 48 26.83 32.67 4.17
CA ARG A 48 27.70 33.82 3.88
C ARG A 48 27.26 34.55 2.59
N ASP A 49 26.91 33.81 1.54
CA ASP A 49 26.39 34.38 0.29
C ASP A 49 25.04 35.10 0.52
N LEU A 50 24.14 34.48 1.28
CA LEU A 50 22.85 35.07 1.64
C LEU A 50 23.00 36.35 2.46
N GLU A 51 23.91 36.39 3.44
CA GLU A 51 24.19 37.60 4.23
C GLU A 51 24.80 38.73 3.38
N SER A 52 25.64 38.38 2.40
CA SER A 52 26.27 39.36 1.51
C SER A 52 25.26 40.04 0.58
N LYS A 53 24.21 39.31 0.17
CA LYS A 53 23.16 39.78 -0.75
C LYS A 53 21.91 40.31 -0.03
N ALA A 54 21.81 40.10 1.29
CA ALA A 54 20.63 40.45 2.08
C ALA A 54 20.49 41.97 2.31
N GLY A 55 19.28 42.48 2.03
CA GLY A 55 18.83 43.81 2.47
C GLY A 55 18.61 43.90 3.98
N SER A 56 18.25 45.10 4.49
CA SER A 56 18.05 45.36 5.91
C SER A 56 17.01 44.43 6.57
N GLN A 57 15.89 44.18 5.90
CA GLN A 57 14.82 43.30 6.39
C GLN A 57 15.22 41.82 6.41
N GLU A 58 16.03 41.37 5.45
CA GLU A 58 16.51 39.98 5.36
C GLU A 58 17.59 39.68 6.39
N ARG A 59 18.48 40.63 6.66
CA ARG A 59 19.46 40.51 7.75
C ARG A 59 18.79 40.37 9.10
N ALA A 60 17.73 41.15 9.35
CA ALA A 60 16.95 41.04 10.59
C ALA A 60 16.32 39.64 10.74
N ARG A 61 15.82 39.03 9.65
CA ARG A 61 15.26 37.67 9.65
C ARG A 61 16.31 36.60 9.90
N ILE A 62 17.45 36.68 9.22
CA ILE A 62 18.58 35.75 9.44
C ILE A 62 19.03 35.82 10.90
N GLN A 63 19.13 37.02 11.47
CA GLN A 63 19.51 37.20 12.88
C GLN A 63 18.45 36.65 13.84
N ALA A 64 17.16 36.87 13.57
CA ALA A 64 16.07 36.33 14.37
C ALA A 64 16.05 34.78 14.36
N CYS A 65 16.35 34.15 13.22
CA CYS A 65 16.45 32.70 13.12
C CYS A 65 17.65 32.12 13.90
N ARG A 66 18.80 32.81 13.94
CA ARG A 66 19.98 32.38 14.72
C ARG A 66 19.74 32.35 16.24
N GLN A 67 18.78 33.14 16.72
CA GLN A 67 18.46 33.25 18.15
C GLN A 67 17.38 32.24 18.61
N LYS A 68 16.72 31.53 17.69
CA LYS A 68 15.72 30.53 18.03
C LYS A 68 16.41 29.22 18.41
N ASP A 69 16.14 28.72 19.62
CA ASP A 69 16.71 27.47 20.13
C ASP A 69 16.30 26.28 19.23
N HIS A 70 17.30 25.60 18.65
CA HIS A 70 17.12 24.64 17.55
C HIS A 70 16.82 23.20 18.03
N THR A 71 16.46 23.03 19.30
CA THR A 71 16.31 21.72 19.95
C THR A 71 14.88 21.18 19.96
N VAL A 72 13.87 21.99 19.62
CA VAL A 72 12.46 21.57 19.62
C VAL A 72 11.84 21.79 18.25
N TYR A 73 11.81 20.75 17.42
CA TYR A 73 11.03 20.73 16.17
C TYR A 73 9.65 20.08 16.42
N PRO A 74 8.54 20.82 16.37
CA PRO A 74 7.22 20.23 16.40
C PRO A 74 6.82 19.86 14.97
N TRP A 75 7.28 18.70 14.49
CA TRP A 75 6.64 18.08 13.33
C TRP A 75 5.25 17.55 13.74
N ARG A 76 4.24 18.42 13.77
CA ARG A 76 2.88 17.98 13.48
C ARG A 76 2.61 18.26 12.02
N ILE A 77 3.01 17.31 11.18
CA ILE A 77 2.45 17.20 9.84
C ILE A 77 1.00 16.77 10.06
N ALA A 78 0.07 17.71 9.89
CA ALA A 78 -1.31 17.33 9.65
C ALA A 78 -1.31 16.54 8.33
N SER A 79 -1.52 15.23 8.44
CA SER A 79 -1.62 14.31 7.32
C SER A 79 -2.85 14.68 6.48
N SER A 80 -2.63 15.56 5.51
CA SER A 80 -3.66 15.99 4.56
C SER A 80 -3.19 15.66 3.15
N VAL A 81 -3.93 14.70 2.57
CA VAL A 81 -4.01 14.34 1.15
C VAL A 81 -2.78 13.63 0.54
N ALA A 82 -3.07 12.39 0.14
CA ALA A 82 -2.21 11.42 -0.49
C ALA A 82 -1.51 11.96 -1.75
N SER A 83 -0.29 12.46 -1.57
CA SER A 83 0.75 12.48 -2.59
C SER A 83 1.79 11.42 -2.24
N PRO A 84 2.48 10.80 -3.22
CA PRO A 84 3.62 9.94 -2.95
C PRO A 84 4.65 10.72 -2.12
N SER A 85 5.30 10.06 -1.16
CA SER A 85 6.36 10.72 -0.41
C SER A 85 7.49 11.14 -1.36
N LEU A 86 8.24 12.20 -1.04
CA LEU A 86 9.40 12.62 -1.86
C LEU A 86 10.43 11.48 -2.03
N ILE A 87 10.46 10.53 -1.08
CA ILE A 87 11.28 9.32 -1.13
C ILE A 87 10.76 8.36 -2.21
N ASP A 88 9.44 8.15 -2.32
CA ASP A 88 8.84 7.31 -3.37
C ASP A 88 9.13 7.87 -4.77
N ARG A 89 9.10 9.20 -4.91
CA ARG A 89 9.49 9.90 -6.15
C ARG A 89 10.97 9.78 -6.47
N ALA A 90 11.83 9.77 -5.46
CA ALA A 90 13.27 9.58 -5.63
C ALA A 90 13.66 8.13 -5.96
N GLN A 91 12.80 7.16 -5.65
CA GLN A 91 13.01 5.73 -5.89
C GLN A 91 12.42 5.22 -7.21
N ASP A 92 11.81 6.10 -8.03
CA ASP A 92 11.16 5.75 -9.31
C ASP A 92 10.19 4.54 -9.20
N ARG A 93 9.54 4.40 -8.04
CA ARG A 93 8.56 3.32 -7.84
C ARG A 93 7.26 3.69 -8.56
N PRO A 94 6.72 2.82 -9.43
CA PRO A 94 5.46 3.09 -10.09
C PRO A 94 4.36 3.20 -9.03
N ASP A 95 3.54 4.26 -9.12
CA ASP A 95 2.44 4.46 -8.17
C ASP A 95 1.37 3.38 -8.37
N VAL A 96 1.25 2.46 -7.41
CA VAL A 96 0.23 1.41 -7.37
C VAL A 96 -0.99 1.82 -6.54
N GLU A 97 -0.84 2.78 -5.63
CA GLU A 97 -1.89 3.17 -4.68
C GLU A 97 -3.02 3.95 -5.37
N GLY A 98 -2.72 4.66 -6.45
CA GLY A 98 -3.74 5.22 -7.34
C GLY A 98 -4.71 4.15 -7.86
N HIS A 99 -4.18 3.10 -8.49
CA HIS A 99 -4.99 2.01 -9.05
C HIS A 99 -5.68 1.18 -7.97
N LEU A 100 -5.02 0.90 -6.84
CA LEU A 100 -5.65 0.17 -5.73
C LEU A 100 -6.84 0.93 -5.13
N ARG A 101 -6.77 2.26 -5.06
CA ARG A 101 -7.91 3.09 -4.64
C ARG A 101 -9.07 3.04 -5.63
N GLN A 102 -8.77 3.05 -6.93
CA GLN A 102 -9.79 2.89 -7.97
C GLN A 102 -10.45 1.52 -7.89
N LEU A 103 -9.66 0.45 -7.76
CA LEU A 103 -10.14 -0.92 -7.59
C LEU A 103 -11.03 -1.04 -6.35
N ARG A 104 -10.59 -0.52 -5.20
CA ARG A 104 -11.41 -0.47 -3.97
C ARG A 104 -12.76 0.19 -4.22
N LYS A 105 -12.79 1.35 -4.89
CA LYS A 105 -14.03 2.07 -5.20
C LYS A 105 -14.95 1.21 -6.07
N GLN A 106 -14.42 0.54 -7.09
CA GLN A 106 -15.20 -0.37 -7.94
C GLN A 106 -15.81 -1.50 -7.12
N ARG A 107 -15.01 -2.21 -6.31
CA ARG A 107 -15.46 -3.33 -5.47
C ARG A 107 -16.55 -2.94 -4.46
N LEU A 108 -16.45 -1.76 -3.85
CA LEU A 108 -17.46 -1.28 -2.92
C LEU A 108 -18.76 -0.80 -3.62
N THR A 109 -18.71 -0.50 -4.92
CA THR A 109 -19.87 -0.04 -5.70
C THR A 109 -20.61 -1.18 -6.40
N GLU A 110 -19.92 -2.24 -6.83
CA GLU A 110 -20.46 -3.35 -7.64
C GLU A 110 -21.57 -4.18 -6.96
N GLN A 111 -21.75 -4.08 -5.64
CA GLN A 111 -22.70 -4.91 -4.88
C GLN A 111 -23.97 -4.18 -4.39
N GLY A 112 -24.55 -3.32 -5.23
CA GLY A 112 -25.85 -2.70 -4.95
C GLY A 112 -26.92 -3.75 -4.60
N ASN A 113 -27.58 -3.56 -3.45
CA ASN A 113 -28.82 -4.21 -2.99
C ASN A 113 -28.94 -5.75 -3.09
N VAL A 114 -27.84 -6.50 -3.00
CA VAL A 114 -27.93 -7.97 -2.84
C VAL A 114 -28.01 -8.32 -1.36
N VAL A 115 -29.13 -8.94 -0.93
CA VAL A 115 -29.27 -9.48 0.43
C VAL A 115 -28.26 -10.62 0.60
N TYR A 116 -27.25 -10.39 1.43
CA TYR A 116 -26.25 -11.40 1.78
C TYR A 116 -26.68 -12.13 3.05
N ILE A 117 -26.77 -13.47 2.98
CA ILE A 117 -27.03 -14.34 4.13
C ILE A 117 -25.71 -15.02 4.50
N PRO A 118 -25.14 -14.77 5.69
CA PRO A 118 -23.91 -15.41 6.13
C PRO A 118 -24.06 -16.94 6.23
N PRO A 119 -23.20 -17.73 5.56
CA PRO A 119 -23.27 -19.18 5.65
C PRO A 119 -22.65 -19.70 6.95
N GLN A 120 -23.24 -20.79 7.45
CA GLN A 120 -22.63 -21.64 8.47
C GLN A 120 -21.72 -22.68 7.80
N ALA A 121 -20.63 -23.04 8.47
CA ALA A 121 -19.68 -24.03 8.00
C ALA A 121 -19.30 -24.99 9.13
N LYS A 122 -18.60 -26.06 8.76
CA LYS A 122 -17.99 -27.01 9.69
C LYS A 122 -16.51 -27.18 9.36
N ALA A 123 -15.74 -27.74 10.28
CA ALA A 123 -14.31 -27.93 10.12
C ALA A 123 -13.93 -28.94 9.02
N GLY A 124 -14.84 -29.85 8.65
CA GLY A 124 -14.64 -30.82 7.59
C GLY A 124 -15.90 -31.62 7.30
N LEU A 125 -15.83 -32.49 6.28
CA LEU A 125 -16.95 -33.29 5.77
C LEU A 125 -17.62 -34.18 6.84
N GLN A 126 -16.83 -34.68 7.79
CA GLN A 126 -17.31 -35.61 8.83
C GLN A 126 -17.62 -34.94 10.17
N ALA A 127 -17.47 -33.62 10.28
CA ALA A 127 -17.79 -32.89 11.50
C ALA A 127 -19.31 -32.89 11.75
N SER A 128 -19.72 -32.90 13.02
CA SER A 128 -21.15 -32.94 13.37
C SER A 128 -21.85 -31.60 13.10
N ASP A 129 -23.19 -31.64 13.02
CA ASP A 129 -24.01 -30.43 12.81
C ASP A 129 -23.99 -29.48 14.02
N GLU A 130 -23.73 -30.02 15.21
CA GLU A 130 -23.62 -29.26 16.44
C GLU A 130 -22.34 -28.41 16.51
N SER A 131 -21.32 -28.74 15.72
CA SER A 131 -20.05 -28.00 15.66
C SER A 131 -20.00 -26.97 14.52
N ARG A 132 -21.17 -26.47 14.07
CA ARG A 132 -21.24 -25.43 13.04
C ARG A 132 -20.75 -24.09 13.58
N PHE A 133 -20.15 -23.29 12.71
CA PHE A 133 -19.66 -21.95 13.03
C PHE A 133 -19.92 -20.97 11.87
N GLN A 134 -19.90 -19.68 12.17
CA GLN A 134 -19.95 -18.62 11.17
C GLN A 134 -18.70 -18.67 10.28
N LEU A 135 -18.89 -18.85 8.97
CA LEU A 135 -17.75 -19.01 8.05
C LEU A 135 -16.85 -17.77 8.01
N MET A 136 -17.44 -16.57 8.06
CA MET A 136 -16.70 -15.31 8.01
C MET A 136 -15.73 -15.15 9.19
N GLU A 137 -16.18 -15.49 10.40
CA GLU A 137 -15.35 -15.43 11.60
C GLU A 137 -14.17 -16.39 11.49
N LYS A 138 -14.42 -17.63 11.05
CA LYS A 138 -13.36 -18.62 10.88
C LYS A 138 -12.34 -18.24 9.81
N VAL A 139 -12.78 -17.61 8.72
CA VAL A 139 -11.87 -17.09 7.71
C VAL A 139 -11.04 -15.93 8.26
N LYS A 140 -11.63 -15.03 9.07
CA LYS A 140 -10.86 -13.97 9.74
C LYS A 140 -9.84 -14.53 10.73
N GLU A 141 -10.15 -15.60 11.46
CA GLU A 141 -9.16 -16.31 12.29
C GLU A 141 -8.00 -16.86 11.45
N PHE A 142 -8.29 -17.51 10.32
CA PHE A 142 -7.28 -17.99 9.37
C PHE A 142 -6.41 -16.85 8.82
N LEU A 143 -7.02 -15.71 8.46
CA LEU A 143 -6.29 -14.54 7.97
C LEU A 143 -5.37 -13.93 9.03
N ASN A 144 -5.61 -14.17 10.32
CA ASN A 144 -4.73 -13.76 11.42
C ASN A 144 -3.74 -14.85 11.88
N SER A 145 -3.83 -16.08 11.35
CA SER A 145 -2.94 -17.19 11.75
C SER A 145 -1.70 -17.30 10.85
N GLU A 146 -0.81 -18.25 11.11
CA GLU A 146 0.32 -18.53 10.22
C GLU A 146 -0.03 -19.41 9.01
N GLN A 147 -1.25 -19.95 8.98
CA GLN A 147 -1.70 -20.83 7.90
C GLN A 147 -1.72 -20.08 6.56
N LYS A 148 -1.40 -20.80 5.48
CA LYS A 148 -1.25 -20.21 4.14
C LYS A 148 -2.43 -20.51 3.22
N VAL A 149 -3.13 -21.63 3.43
CA VAL A 149 -4.24 -22.07 2.57
C VAL A 149 -5.47 -22.42 3.41
N PHE A 150 -6.64 -21.93 2.97
CA PHE A 150 -7.95 -22.28 3.49
C PHE A 150 -8.78 -22.91 2.37
N LEU A 151 -9.19 -24.17 2.55
CA LEU A 151 -10.02 -24.90 1.60
C LEU A 151 -11.50 -24.76 1.98
N LEU A 152 -12.29 -24.12 1.13
CA LEU A 152 -13.72 -23.96 1.31
C LEU A 152 -14.47 -24.97 0.43
N LEU A 153 -15.03 -26.00 1.07
CA LEU A 153 -15.83 -27.01 0.40
C LEU A 153 -17.32 -26.77 0.58
N GLY A 154 -18.11 -27.13 -0.43
CA GLY A 154 -19.57 -27.19 -0.30
C GLY A 154 -20.24 -27.62 -1.61
N GLU A 155 -21.50 -28.03 -1.52
CA GLU A 155 -22.29 -28.41 -2.68
C GLU A 155 -22.54 -27.23 -3.65
N PRO A 156 -22.92 -27.50 -4.91
CA PRO A 156 -23.49 -26.47 -5.79
C PRO A 156 -24.63 -25.73 -5.09
N GLY A 157 -24.66 -24.40 -5.19
CA GLY A 157 -25.71 -23.59 -4.53
C GLY A 157 -25.51 -23.34 -3.04
N ALA A 158 -24.50 -23.92 -2.37
CA ALA A 158 -24.21 -23.69 -0.95
C ALA A 158 -23.75 -22.25 -0.60
N GLY A 159 -23.70 -21.34 -1.58
CA GLY A 159 -23.36 -19.93 -1.36
C GLY A 159 -21.87 -19.60 -1.35
N LYS A 160 -20.97 -20.52 -1.77
CA LYS A 160 -19.51 -20.29 -1.81
C LYS A 160 -19.11 -19.03 -2.59
N SER A 161 -19.57 -18.88 -3.84
CA SER A 161 -19.28 -17.69 -4.65
C SER A 161 -19.89 -16.42 -4.09
N THR A 162 -21.02 -16.52 -3.41
CA THR A 162 -21.66 -15.38 -2.72
C THR A 162 -20.82 -14.96 -1.51
N PHE A 163 -20.33 -15.93 -0.74
CA PHE A 163 -19.39 -15.71 0.36
C PHE A 163 -18.07 -15.10 -0.13
N SER A 164 -17.45 -15.64 -1.19
CA SER A 164 -16.19 -15.13 -1.76
C SER A 164 -16.28 -13.64 -2.12
N ARG A 165 -17.39 -13.22 -2.73
CA ARG A 165 -17.63 -11.80 -3.04
C ARG A 165 -17.88 -10.94 -1.80
N ALA A 166 -18.63 -11.46 -0.82
CA ALA A 166 -18.87 -10.75 0.43
C ALA A 166 -17.58 -10.55 1.24
N LEU A 167 -16.70 -11.56 1.24
CA LEU A 167 -15.36 -11.50 1.85
C LEU A 167 -14.47 -10.48 1.14
N ASP A 168 -14.40 -10.51 -0.21
CA ASP A 168 -13.62 -9.53 -0.98
C ASP A 168 -14.04 -8.09 -0.61
N ARG A 169 -15.35 -7.84 -0.53
CA ARG A 169 -15.89 -6.54 -0.12
C ARG A 169 -15.49 -6.16 1.32
N ASP A 170 -15.65 -7.06 2.29
CA ASP A 170 -15.29 -6.82 3.70
C ASP A 170 -13.79 -6.49 3.85
N LEU A 171 -12.94 -7.17 3.08
CA LEU A 171 -11.50 -6.89 3.07
C LEU A 171 -11.17 -5.55 2.38
N TRP A 172 -11.85 -5.20 1.29
CA TRP A 172 -11.68 -3.90 0.64
C TRP A 172 -12.22 -2.74 1.49
N ASP A 173 -13.28 -2.96 2.27
CA ASP A 173 -13.84 -1.96 3.17
C ASP A 173 -12.87 -1.63 4.32
N THR A 174 -12.18 -2.65 4.83
CA THR A 174 -11.19 -2.50 5.91
C THR A 174 -9.76 -2.24 5.43
N TYR A 175 -9.52 -2.28 4.12
CA TYR A 175 -8.22 -2.09 3.49
C TYR A 175 -7.55 -0.76 3.88
N ARG A 176 -6.26 -0.82 4.18
CA ARG A 176 -5.39 0.33 4.47
C ARG A 176 -4.16 0.28 3.56
N LYS A 177 -3.54 1.44 3.35
CA LYS A 177 -2.23 1.49 2.68
C LYS A 177 -1.28 0.51 3.39
N ASP A 178 -0.53 -0.26 2.60
CA ASP A 178 0.41 -1.29 3.04
C ASP A 178 -0.20 -2.54 3.69
N SER A 179 -1.53 -2.64 3.82
CA SER A 179 -2.18 -3.90 4.19
C SER A 179 -2.16 -4.91 3.03
N GLU A 180 -2.48 -6.17 3.35
CA GLU A 180 -2.62 -7.22 2.36
C GLU A 180 -3.71 -6.86 1.35
N ILE A 181 -3.44 -7.09 0.07
CA ILE A 181 -4.30 -6.71 -1.05
C ILE A 181 -5.26 -7.86 -1.35
N PRO A 182 -6.59 -7.66 -1.23
CA PRO A 182 -7.56 -8.69 -1.59
C PRO A 182 -7.64 -8.84 -3.11
N LEU A 183 -7.62 -10.08 -3.60
CA LEU A 183 -7.86 -10.39 -5.01
C LEU A 183 -8.85 -11.53 -5.14
N HIS A 184 -10.08 -11.20 -5.49
CA HIS A 184 -11.09 -12.17 -5.89
C HIS A 184 -10.90 -12.62 -7.34
N ILE A 185 -10.56 -13.90 -7.50
CA ILE A 185 -10.22 -14.54 -8.76
C ILE A 185 -11.26 -15.61 -9.08
N ASN A 186 -12.06 -15.37 -10.11
CA ASN A 186 -12.93 -16.39 -10.70
C ASN A 186 -12.06 -17.34 -11.56
N LEU A 187 -11.72 -18.52 -11.02
CA LEU A 187 -10.79 -19.46 -11.65
C LEU A 187 -11.25 -19.93 -13.05
N PRO A 188 -12.52 -20.29 -13.27
CA PRO A 188 -13.04 -20.62 -14.61
C PRO A 188 -12.84 -19.52 -15.66
N ALA A 189 -12.67 -18.27 -15.24
CA ALA A 189 -12.48 -17.14 -16.15
C ALA A 189 -11.01 -16.87 -16.48
N ILE A 190 -10.05 -17.63 -15.93
CA ILE A 190 -8.61 -17.48 -16.19
C ILE A 190 -8.11 -18.64 -17.03
N ASP A 191 -7.46 -18.32 -18.15
CA ASP A 191 -6.75 -19.31 -18.94
C ASP A 191 -5.47 -19.76 -18.22
N LYS A 192 -5.34 -21.09 -18.06
CA LYS A 192 -4.19 -21.75 -17.43
C LYS A 192 -3.79 -21.13 -16.07
N PRO A 193 -4.65 -21.22 -15.04
CA PRO A 193 -4.39 -20.64 -13.72
C PRO A 193 -3.21 -21.29 -12.98
N GLU A 194 -2.71 -22.44 -13.43
CA GLU A 194 -1.48 -23.06 -12.95
C GLU A 194 -0.21 -22.25 -13.28
N HIS A 195 -0.33 -21.23 -14.14
CA HIS A 195 0.78 -20.35 -14.52
C HIS A 195 0.42 -18.86 -14.38
N ASP A 196 1.21 -18.14 -13.58
CA ASP A 196 1.16 -16.68 -13.43
C ASP A 196 -0.24 -16.13 -13.11
N MET A 197 -1.03 -16.86 -12.32
CA MET A 197 -2.43 -16.55 -12.04
C MET A 197 -2.63 -15.10 -11.58
N ILE A 198 -1.82 -14.66 -10.63
CA ILE A 198 -1.92 -13.31 -10.04
C ILE A 198 -1.55 -12.25 -11.06
N ALA A 199 -0.45 -12.42 -11.80
CA ALA A 199 -0.03 -11.46 -12.82
C ALA A 199 -1.06 -11.36 -13.95
N LYS A 200 -1.58 -12.50 -14.45
CA LYS A 200 -2.67 -12.53 -15.44
C LYS A 200 -3.91 -11.80 -14.96
N HIS A 201 -4.29 -12.01 -13.70
CA HIS A 201 -5.43 -11.32 -13.11
C HIS A 201 -5.19 -9.81 -12.98
N LEU A 202 -4.02 -9.39 -12.50
CA LEU A 202 -3.65 -7.98 -12.38
C LEU A 202 -3.62 -7.25 -13.73
N ARG A 203 -3.15 -7.90 -14.80
CA ARG A 203 -3.22 -7.35 -16.17
C ARG A 203 -4.66 -7.08 -16.62
N ARG A 204 -5.59 -7.98 -16.28
CA ARG A 204 -7.03 -7.79 -16.56
C ARG A 204 -7.64 -6.64 -15.76
N LEU A 205 -7.02 -6.29 -14.63
CA LEU A 205 -7.34 -5.11 -13.83
C LEU A 205 -6.53 -3.87 -14.25
N GLU A 206 -5.92 -3.90 -15.44
CA GLU A 206 -5.20 -2.77 -16.05
C GLU A 206 -3.92 -2.34 -15.32
N PHE A 207 -3.35 -3.20 -14.46
CA PHE A 207 -2.02 -2.96 -13.90
C PHE A 207 -0.93 -3.17 -14.96
N THR A 208 0.03 -2.25 -15.01
CA THR A 208 1.18 -2.31 -15.92
C THR A 208 2.27 -3.26 -15.41
N GLU A 209 3.13 -3.79 -16.29
CA GLU A 209 4.23 -4.68 -15.86
C GLU A 209 5.17 -4.09 -14.79
N PRO A 210 5.54 -2.79 -14.83
CA PRO A 210 6.27 -2.16 -13.72
C PRO A 210 5.50 -2.23 -12.39
N GLN A 211 4.20 -1.96 -12.41
CA GLN A 211 3.35 -2.05 -11.22
C GLN A 211 3.23 -3.48 -10.72
N ILE A 212 3.04 -4.46 -11.61
CA ILE A 212 2.97 -5.88 -11.24
C ILE A 212 4.28 -6.33 -10.58
N ARG A 213 5.43 -5.90 -11.10
CA ARG A 213 6.73 -6.19 -10.50
C ARG A 213 6.89 -5.57 -9.11
N GLU A 214 6.48 -4.30 -8.94
CA GLU A 214 6.46 -3.62 -7.64
C GLU A 214 5.60 -4.40 -6.64
N LEU A 215 4.38 -4.74 -7.05
CA LEU A 215 3.42 -5.48 -6.24
C LEU A 215 3.98 -6.85 -5.82
N LYS A 216 4.60 -7.59 -6.75
CA LYS A 216 5.22 -8.90 -6.48
C LYS A 216 6.34 -8.81 -5.44
N MET A 217 7.18 -7.77 -5.52
CA MET A 217 8.34 -7.61 -4.64
C MET A 217 7.97 -7.11 -3.24
N HIS A 218 6.99 -6.19 -3.15
CA HIS A 218 6.79 -5.38 -1.95
C HIS A 218 5.46 -5.63 -1.24
N ARG A 219 4.47 -6.25 -1.89
CA ARG A 219 3.13 -6.38 -1.34
C ARG A 219 2.78 -7.83 -1.00
N LYS A 220 1.78 -7.97 -0.13
CA LYS A 220 1.18 -9.23 0.26
C LYS A 220 -0.24 -9.29 -0.25
N PHE A 221 -0.74 -10.48 -0.53
CA PHE A 221 -2.06 -10.70 -1.11
C PHE A 221 -2.91 -11.65 -0.28
N ILE A 222 -4.22 -11.41 -0.30
CA ILE A 222 -5.23 -12.39 0.11
C ILE A 222 -5.95 -12.82 -1.18
N LEU A 223 -5.65 -14.02 -1.66
CA LEU A 223 -6.26 -14.58 -2.85
C LEU A 223 -7.56 -15.28 -2.48
N ILE A 224 -8.66 -14.88 -3.11
CA ILE A 224 -9.96 -15.54 -2.98
C ILE A 224 -10.24 -16.20 -4.32
N CYS A 225 -9.84 -17.46 -4.46
CA CYS A 225 -9.94 -18.23 -5.69
C CYS A 225 -11.26 -19.00 -5.70
N ASP A 226 -12.18 -18.62 -6.58
CA ASP A 226 -13.53 -19.19 -6.64
C ASP A 226 -13.70 -20.13 -7.84
N GLY A 227 -14.29 -21.31 -7.60
CA GLY A 227 -14.66 -22.26 -8.65
C GLY A 227 -13.54 -23.19 -9.12
N TYR A 228 -12.73 -23.75 -8.21
CA TYR A 228 -11.63 -24.63 -8.61
C TYR A 228 -12.09 -25.85 -9.41
N ASP A 229 -13.15 -26.53 -8.99
CA ASP A 229 -13.72 -27.69 -9.70
C ASP A 229 -14.24 -27.36 -11.11
N GLU A 230 -14.71 -26.13 -11.32
CA GLU A 230 -15.24 -25.65 -12.60
C GLU A 230 -14.13 -25.27 -13.59
N SER A 231 -12.90 -25.11 -13.10
CA SER A 231 -11.74 -24.69 -13.91
C SER A 231 -11.02 -25.85 -14.62
N GLN A 232 -11.52 -27.09 -14.50
CA GLN A 232 -10.92 -28.32 -15.04
C GLN A 232 -9.46 -28.54 -14.62
N GLN A 233 -9.05 -27.95 -13.49
CA GLN A 233 -7.69 -27.99 -13.01
C GLN A 233 -7.40 -29.26 -12.21
N THR A 234 -6.30 -29.92 -12.54
CA THR A 234 -5.75 -31.05 -11.75
C THR A 234 -4.53 -30.65 -10.92
N HIS A 235 -4.16 -29.36 -10.95
CA HIS A 235 -2.90 -28.86 -10.42
C HIS A 235 -3.10 -28.16 -9.08
N ASN A 236 -2.19 -28.39 -8.14
CA ASN A 236 -2.14 -27.58 -6.92
C ASN A 236 -1.70 -26.15 -7.28
N LEU A 237 -2.65 -25.22 -7.32
CA LEU A 237 -2.40 -23.83 -7.72
C LEU A 237 -1.44 -23.10 -6.78
N TYR A 238 -1.42 -23.46 -5.50
CA TYR A 238 -0.48 -22.89 -4.54
C TYR A 238 0.97 -23.27 -4.91
N ALA A 239 1.20 -24.55 -5.19
CA ALA A 239 2.53 -25.05 -5.54
C ALA A 239 2.97 -24.61 -6.95
N THR A 240 2.07 -24.69 -7.94
CA THR A 240 2.40 -24.36 -9.34
C THR A 240 2.66 -22.87 -9.58
N ASN A 241 2.00 -21.99 -8.81
CA ASN A 241 2.31 -20.55 -8.80
C ASN A 241 3.43 -20.18 -7.80
N LEU A 242 4.09 -21.16 -7.18
CA LEU A 242 5.22 -20.98 -6.27
C LEU A 242 4.93 -19.97 -5.14
N LEU A 243 3.71 -19.98 -4.60
CA LEU A 243 3.29 -18.98 -3.62
C LEU A 243 4.14 -19.06 -2.35
N ASN A 244 4.62 -17.91 -1.90
CA ASN A 244 5.52 -17.71 -0.76
C ASN A 244 6.94 -18.29 -0.91
N GLU A 245 7.35 -18.74 -2.09
CA GLU A 245 8.76 -19.06 -2.37
C GLU A 245 9.63 -17.79 -2.52
N PRO A 246 10.96 -17.89 -2.35
CA PRO A 246 11.86 -16.74 -2.48
C PRO A 246 11.74 -16.05 -3.85
N GLY A 247 11.41 -14.76 -3.85
CA GLY A 247 11.22 -13.97 -5.08
C GLY A 247 9.84 -14.09 -5.72
N GLU A 248 8.95 -14.89 -5.14
CA GLU A 248 7.59 -15.12 -5.62
C GLU A 248 6.52 -14.39 -4.80
N TRP A 249 5.26 -14.49 -5.23
CA TRP A 249 4.14 -13.79 -4.62
C TRP A 249 3.94 -14.18 -3.16
N LYS A 250 3.90 -13.18 -2.27
CA LYS A 250 3.57 -13.37 -0.85
C LYS A 250 2.06 -13.37 -0.68
N ALA A 251 1.45 -14.52 -0.38
CA ALA A 251 0.01 -14.63 -0.38
C ALA A 251 -0.54 -15.64 0.63
N LYS A 252 -1.70 -15.31 1.21
CA LYS A 252 -2.63 -16.30 1.74
C LYS A 252 -3.66 -16.65 0.67
N MET A 253 -4.07 -17.90 0.62
CA MET A 253 -5.00 -18.41 -0.39
C MET A 253 -6.24 -18.99 0.27
N ILE A 254 -7.40 -18.53 -0.14
CA ILE A 254 -8.71 -19.11 0.15
C ILE A 254 -9.20 -19.66 -1.18
N ILE A 255 -9.48 -20.96 -1.24
CA ILE A 255 -9.88 -21.62 -2.47
C ILE A 255 -11.20 -22.36 -2.29
N SER A 256 -12.17 -22.08 -3.16
CA SER A 256 -13.49 -22.72 -3.14
C SER A 256 -13.54 -23.89 -4.12
N CYS A 257 -14.15 -25.00 -3.70
CA CYS A 257 -14.33 -26.20 -4.50
C CYS A 257 -15.65 -26.90 -4.13
N ARG A 258 -16.20 -27.70 -5.04
CA ARG A 258 -17.26 -28.67 -4.72
C ARG A 258 -16.74 -29.79 -3.82
N THR A 259 -17.61 -30.24 -2.90
CA THR A 259 -17.45 -31.47 -2.11
C THR A 259 -17.70 -32.71 -2.93
#